data_AF-A0A6A9T5U7-F1
#
_entry.id   AF-A0A6A9T5U7-F1
#
_cell.length_a   1.000
_cell.length_b   1.000
_cell.length_c   1.000
_cell.angle_alpha   90.00
_cell.angle_beta   90.00
_cell.angle_gamma   90.00
#
_symmetry.space_group_name_H-M   'P 1'
#
loop_
_entity.id
_entity.type
_entity.pdbx_description
1 polymer ?
#
loop_
_entity_poly.entity_id
_entity_poly.type
_entity_poly.pdbx_seq_one_letter_code
_entity_poly.pdbx_strand_id
1 'polypeptide(L)' 'MSERTRVVEIPEETAAVIAGRLAGTEFESVDDYVAFVLAELLEEVDDDPDGPDGSDADHDDVQSRLESLGYL' A
#
# COMPACT_ATOMS: atom_id res chain seq x y z
N MET A 1 -12.07 19.06 7.06
CA MET A 1 -11.18 19.32 5.91
C MET A 1 -11.74 18.50 4.77
N SER A 2 -12.07 19.08 3.61
CA SER A 2 -12.55 18.26 2.49
C SER A 2 -11.36 17.56 1.86
N GLU A 3 -11.40 16.23 1.81
CA GLU A 3 -10.36 15.43 1.17
C GLU A 3 -10.41 15.65 -0.35
N ARG A 4 -9.24 15.69 -1.00
CA ARG A 4 -9.15 15.83 -2.46
C ARG A 4 -9.19 14.44 -3.07
N THR A 5 -10.23 14.16 -3.85
CA THR A 5 -10.40 12.87 -4.52
C THR A 5 -10.02 12.95 -6.00
N ARG A 6 -9.70 11.79 -6.59
CA ARG A 6 -9.43 11.62 -8.02
C ARG A 6 -10.08 10.33 -8.51
N VAL A 7 -10.56 10.35 -9.75
CA VAL A 7 -11.16 9.17 -10.41
C VAL A 7 -10.07 8.30 -11.02
N VAL A 8 -10.18 6.98 -10.82
CA VAL A 8 -9.32 5.95 -11.41
C VAL A 8 -10.22 4.97 -12.18
N GLU A 9 -9.85 4.65 -13.41
CA GLU A 9 -10.56 3.66 -14.22
C GLU A 9 -9.92 2.28 -14.02
N ILE A 10 -10.75 1.29 -13.71
CA ILE A 10 -10.36 -0.11 -13.53
C ILE A 10 -11.21 -1.01 -14.43
N PRO A 11 -10.73 -2.24 -14.76
CA PRO A 11 -11.52 -3.18 -15.52
C PRO A 11 -12.87 -3.49 -14.84
N GLU A 12 -13.94 -3.64 -15.62
CA GLU A 12 -15.28 -3.93 -15.09
C GLU A 12 -15.31 -5.22 -14.26
N GLU A 13 -14.54 -6.23 -14.65
CA GLU A 13 -14.44 -7.48 -13.90
C GLU A 13 -13.91 -7.24 -12.48
N THR A 14 -12.86 -6.41 -12.35
CA THR A 14 -12.30 -6.03 -11.06
C THR A 14 -13.29 -5.23 -10.24
N ALA A 15 -13.98 -4.26 -10.85
CA ALA A 15 -15.01 -3.47 -10.17
C ALA A 15 -16.17 -4.34 -9.65
N ALA A 16 -16.60 -5.34 -10.41
CA ALA A 16 -17.65 -6.27 -10.01
C ALA A 16 -17.23 -7.14 -8.82
N VAL A 17 -15.98 -7.62 -8.80
CA VAL A 17 -15.43 -8.37 -7.67
C VAL A 17 -15.39 -7.50 -6.40
N ILE A 18 -14.93 -6.25 -6.52
CA ILE A 18 -14.86 -5.30 -5.41
C ILE A 18 -16.28 -5.03 -4.86
N ALA A 19 -17.23 -4.71 -5.73
CA ALA A 19 -18.63 -4.46 -5.33
C ALA A 19 -19.27 -5.70 -4.68
N GLY A 20 -18.94 -6.91 -5.14
CA GLY A 20 -19.40 -8.15 -4.51
C GLY A 20 -18.85 -8.36 -3.11
N ARG A 21 -17.64 -7.89 -2.81
CA ARG A 21 -17.02 -7.98 -1.47
C ARG A 21 -17.62 -6.97 -0.49
N LEU A 22 -18.04 -5.80 -0.97
CA LEU A 22 -18.56 -4.70 -0.13
C LEU A 22 -19.63 -5.16 0.87
N ALA A 23 -20.54 -6.03 0.45
CA ALA A 23 -21.64 -6.54 1.28
C ALA A 23 -21.19 -7.31 2.55
N GLY A 24 -19.93 -7.75 2.60
CA GLY A 24 -19.33 -8.42 3.75
C GLY A 24 -18.44 -7.52 4.61
N THR A 25 -18.41 -6.22 4.34
CA THR A 25 -17.52 -5.26 5.00
C THR A 25 -18.29 -4.17 5.75
N GLU A 26 -17.58 -3.37 6.55
CA GLU A 26 -18.15 -2.22 7.28
C GLU A 26 -18.31 -0.95 6.43
N PHE A 27 -17.83 -0.96 5.19
CA PHE A 27 -17.83 0.22 4.34
C PHE A 27 -19.20 0.49 3.69
N GLU A 28 -19.54 1.77 3.58
CA GLU A 28 -20.83 2.23 3.05
C GLU A 28 -20.79 2.45 1.53
N SER A 29 -19.60 2.55 0.93
CA SER A 29 -19.41 2.75 -0.50
C SER A 29 -18.22 1.96 -1.05
N VAL A 30 -18.25 1.71 -2.37
CA VAL A 30 -17.12 1.12 -3.09
C VAL A 30 -15.89 2.01 -3.01
N ASP A 31 -16.07 3.33 -3.09
CA ASP A 31 -14.97 4.29 -3.04
C ASP A 31 -14.22 4.23 -1.69
N ASP A 32 -14.95 4.15 -0.58
CA ASP A 32 -14.36 4.07 0.76
C ASP A 32 -13.61 2.74 0.96
N TYR A 33 -14.22 1.63 0.51
CA TYR A 33 -13.59 0.32 0.58
C TYR A 33 -12.29 0.26 -0.23
N VAL A 34 -12.33 0.77 -1.47
CA VAL A 34 -11.16 0.78 -2.35
C VAL A 34 -10.08 1.71 -1.82
N ALA A 35 -10.44 2.89 -1.32
CA ALA A 35 -9.48 3.81 -0.71
C ALA A 35 -8.75 3.18 0.47
N PHE A 36 -9.48 2.49 1.36
CA PHE A 36 -8.90 1.79 2.50
C PHE A 36 -7.96 0.66 2.06
N VAL A 37 -8.42 -0.24 1.18
CA VAL A 37 -7.62 -1.40 0.75
C VAL A 37 -6.37 -0.97 -0.02
N LEU A 38 -6.46 0.07 -0.84
CA LEU A 38 -5.30 0.59 -1.56
C LEU A 38 -4.31 1.28 -0.61
N ALA A 39 -4.78 1.98 0.41
CA ALA A 39 -3.89 2.56 1.43
C ALA A 39 -3.14 1.45 2.19
N GLU A 40 -3.86 0.43 2.68
CA GLU A 40 -3.26 -0.70 3.39
C GLU A 40 -2.25 -1.46 2.52
N LEU A 41 -2.57 -1.66 1.24
CA LEU A 41 -1.66 -2.31 0.29
C LEU A 41 -0.40 -1.47 0.03
N LEU A 42 -0.53 -0.15 -0.09
CA LEU A 42 0.62 0.74 -0.30
C LEU A 42 1.51 0.78 0.95
N GLU A 43 0.91 0.84 2.14
CA GLU A 43 1.65 0.74 3.41
C GLU A 43 2.43 -0.59 3.49
N GLU A 44 1.81 -1.72 3.13
CA GLU A 44 2.50 -3.02 3.12
C GLU A 44 3.62 -3.10 2.08
N VAL A 45 3.45 -2.45 0.92
CA VAL A 45 4.51 -2.36 -0.12
C VAL A 45 5.65 -1.45 0.32
N ASP A 46 5.37 -0.36 1.02
CA ASP A 46 6.37 0.57 1.54
C ASP A 46 7.15 -0.02 2.73
N ASP A 47 6.50 -0.85 3.57
CA ASP A 47 7.13 -1.56 4.71
C ASP A 47 7.89 -2.84 4.30
N ASP A 48 7.75 -3.32 3.06
CA ASP A 48 8.48 -4.51 2.57
C ASP A 48 9.89 -4.12 2.12
N PRO A 49 10.96 -4.49 2.87
CA PRO A 49 12.33 -4.11 2.55
C PRO A 49 12.87 -4.79 1.28
N ASP A 50 12.12 -5.73 0.70
CA ASP A 50 12.48 -6.52 -0.48
C ASP A 50 11.55 -6.23 -1.70
N GLY A 51 10.66 -5.23 -1.61
CA GLY A 51 9.64 -4.85 -2.60
C GLY A 51 10.14 -3.97 -3.78
N PRO A 52 9.33 -3.78 -4.84
CA PRO A 52 9.77 -3.25 -6.15
C PRO A 52 10.24 -1.79 -6.18
N ASP A 53 9.96 -1.01 -5.12
CA ASP A 53 10.46 0.35 -4.89
C ASP A 53 11.26 0.45 -3.58
N GLY A 54 11.84 -0.64 -3.07
CA GLY A 54 12.82 -0.66 -1.98
C GLY A 54 14.17 -0.05 -2.37
N SER A 55 14.15 1.08 -3.09
CA SER A 55 15.35 1.75 -3.60
C SER A 55 15.82 2.81 -2.61
N ASP A 56 16.96 2.47 -1.99
CA ASP A 56 18.00 3.35 -1.43
C ASP A 56 17.89 3.86 0.01
N ALA A 57 16.73 3.91 0.66
CA ALA A 57 16.66 4.50 2.01
C ALA A 57 17.19 3.58 3.13
N ASP A 58 16.95 2.27 3.06
CA ASP A 58 17.24 1.36 4.18
C ASP A 58 18.62 0.67 4.11
N HIS A 59 19.24 0.58 2.92
CA HIS A 59 20.53 -0.12 2.78
C HIS A 59 21.68 0.64 3.45
N ASP A 60 21.70 1.97 3.39
CA ASP A 60 22.75 2.81 3.99
C ASP A 60 22.73 2.75 5.54
N ASP A 61 21.54 2.71 6.14
CA ASP A 61 21.39 2.62 7.59
C ASP A 61 21.77 1.24 8.14
N VAL A 62 21.44 0.17 7.42
CA VAL A 62 21.84 -1.20 7.78
C VAL A 62 23.35 -1.39 7.60
N GLN A 63 23.95 -0.91 6.51
CA GLN A 63 25.39 -0.98 6.29
C GLN A 63 26.17 -0.23 7.37
N SER A 64 25.75 1.00 7.70
CA SER A 64 26.36 1.81 8.77
C SER A 64 26.30 1.12 10.13
N ARG A 65 25.19 0.42 10.42
CA ARG A 65 25.04 -0.37 11.65
C ARG A 65 25.95 -1.60 11.68
N LEU A 66 26.08 -2.32 10.56
CA LEU A 66 26.91 -3.52 10.47
C LEU A 66 28.41 -3.21 10.56
N GLU A 67 28.86 -2.10 9.97
CA GLU A 67 30.24 -1.61 10.10
C GLU A 67 30.56 -1.22 11.56
N SER A 68 29.64 -0.50 12.22
CA SER A 68 29.76 -0.14 13.64
C SER A 68 29.85 -1.35 14.58
N LEU A 69 29.22 -2.46 14.21
CA LEU A 69 29.26 -3.72 14.95
C LEU A 69 30.41 -4.66 14.53
N GLY A 70 31.20 -4.29 13.51
CA GLY A 70 32.40 -5.03 13.06
C GLY A 70 32.12 -6.32 12.30
N TYR A 71 30.95 -6.42 11.66
CA TYR A 71 30.59 -7.57 10.83
C TYR A 71 31.03 -7.40 9.36
N LEU A 72 31.50 -6.21 8.99
CA LEU A 72 32.11 -5.85 7.70
C LEU A 72 33.58 -5.45 7.89
#